data_AF-A0A151E4R2-F1
#
_entry.id   AF-A0A151E4R2-F1
#
_cell.length_a   1.000
_cell.length_b   1.000
_cell.length_c   1.000
_cell.angle_alpha   90.00
_cell.angle_beta   90.00
_cell.angle_gamma   90.00
#
_symmetry.space_group_name_H-M   'P 1'
#
loop_
_entity.id
_entity.type
_entity.pdbx_description
1 polymer ?
#
loop_
_entity_poly.entity_id
_entity_poly.type
_entity_poly.pdbx_seq_one_letter_code
_entity_poly.pdbx_strand_id
1 'polypeptide(L)'
;MDKLINNSENKLIPPIYMKTDLEEFWPEDRVFYILASNGLFLCRNQKFFISCIPANNWPSALEEQETFLKVGYPKLPRRLLELAVGFFDVIYSIYRAEAAVLLLWDRIKKRYRLITPPQRSTVFQSWSGKEFPINVKYELPINLAENLYVIGDLHCHCEAGAYSSMTDKNDESYRAGLHIVVGRIHQEPPEFHIESVVDGERFKIMPESILEGYNHRRKGIPHEWINQVEIETVQSNQGYTYQSHNEDKEE
;
A
#
# COMPACT_ATOMS: atom_id res chain seq x y z
N MET A 1 -17.89 -43.89 -20.69
CA MET A 1 -16.60 -43.72 -19.99
C MET A 1 -15.70 -43.02 -20.99
N ASP A 2 -16.02 -41.74 -21.25
CA ASP A 2 -15.40 -41.00 -22.36
C ASP A 2 -14.46 -40.00 -21.74
N LYS A 3 -13.17 -40.35 -21.78
CA LYS A 3 -12.08 -39.43 -21.48
C LYS A 3 -12.19 -38.28 -22.47
N LEU A 4 -12.50 -37.09 -21.95
CA LEU A 4 -12.22 -35.83 -22.61
C LEU A 4 -10.73 -35.83 -23.00
N ILE A 5 -10.48 -36.05 -24.29
CA ILE A 5 -9.17 -35.93 -24.89
C ILE A 5 -8.87 -34.43 -24.88
N ASN A 6 -8.06 -34.02 -23.92
CA ASN A 6 -7.53 -32.67 -23.84
C ASN A 6 -6.49 -32.55 -24.96
N ASN A 7 -6.91 -32.10 -26.15
CA ASN A 7 -6.02 -31.74 -27.25
C ASN A 7 -5.29 -30.43 -26.89
N SER A 8 -4.31 -30.51 -25.99
CA SER A 8 -3.24 -29.53 -25.94
C SER A 8 -2.28 -29.85 -27.08
N GLU A 9 -2.60 -29.40 -28.29
CA GLU A 9 -1.59 -29.32 -29.35
C GLU A 9 -0.37 -28.58 -28.80
N ASN A 10 0.82 -29.15 -28.95
CA ASN A 10 2.09 -28.54 -28.58
C ASN A 10 2.26 -27.21 -29.31
N LYS A 11 1.75 -26.13 -28.72
CA LYS A 11 1.97 -24.77 -29.20
C LYS A 11 3.48 -24.52 -29.07
N LEU A 12 4.21 -24.58 -30.18
CA LEU A 12 5.63 -24.26 -30.21
C LEU A 12 5.78 -22.78 -29.83
N ILE A 13 6.31 -22.54 -28.63
CA ILE A 13 6.57 -21.20 -28.10
C ILE A 13 7.99 -20.82 -28.50
N PRO A 14 8.21 -19.78 -29.32
CA PRO A 14 9.56 -19.29 -29.58
C PRO A 14 10.22 -18.89 -28.25
N PRO A 15 11.46 -19.31 -27.98
CA PRO A 15 12.15 -18.96 -26.75
C PRO A 15 12.38 -17.45 -26.65
N ILE A 16 12.42 -16.95 -25.42
CA ILE A 16 12.74 -15.55 -25.09
C ILE A 16 14.04 -15.55 -24.33
N TYR A 17 15.02 -14.81 -24.84
CA TYR A 17 16.33 -14.66 -24.21
C TYR A 17 16.48 -13.27 -23.63
N MET A 18 17.05 -13.17 -22.43
CA MET A 18 17.37 -11.89 -21.81
C MET A 18 18.79 -11.47 -22.23
N LYS A 19 18.93 -10.28 -22.81
CA LYS A 19 20.22 -9.73 -23.18
C LYS A 19 20.86 -9.03 -21.98
N THR A 20 21.83 -9.69 -21.36
CA THR A 20 22.53 -9.19 -20.16
C THR A 20 23.88 -8.55 -20.46
N ASP A 21 24.53 -8.92 -21.56
CA ASP A 21 25.88 -8.48 -21.91
C ASP A 21 25.94 -7.82 -23.30
N LEU A 22 26.97 -6.99 -23.50
CA LEU A 22 27.19 -6.29 -24.78
C LEU A 22 27.81 -7.20 -25.86
N GLU A 23 28.39 -8.34 -25.49
CA GLU A 23 29.05 -9.28 -26.41
C GLU A 23 28.18 -10.50 -26.79
N GLU A 24 28.15 -10.76 -28.10
CA GLU A 24 27.92 -12.01 -28.88
C GLU A 24 26.94 -13.12 -28.41
N PHE A 25 26.01 -12.89 -27.49
CA PHE A 25 24.93 -13.85 -27.29
C PHE A 25 23.93 -13.83 -28.48
N TRP A 26 24.04 -14.82 -29.37
CA TRP A 26 23.11 -15.03 -30.47
C TRP A 26 22.59 -16.49 -30.52
N PRO A 27 21.31 -16.75 -30.17
CA PRO A 27 20.70 -18.08 -30.21
C PRO A 27 20.73 -18.74 -31.60
N GLU A 28 20.79 -20.08 -31.64
CA GLU A 28 20.72 -20.85 -32.89
C GLU A 28 19.28 -21.07 -33.40
N ASP A 29 18.27 -20.80 -32.56
CA ASP A 29 16.85 -20.98 -32.89
C ASP A 29 16.45 -20.26 -34.19
N ARG A 30 15.59 -20.91 -35.00
CA ARG A 30 15.13 -20.32 -36.27
C ARG A 30 14.32 -19.06 -36.07
N VAL A 31 13.54 -19.00 -34.99
CA VAL A 31 12.69 -17.87 -34.59
C VAL A 31 12.70 -17.80 -33.08
N PHE A 32 13.04 -16.64 -32.52
CA PHE A 32 13.14 -16.42 -31.09
C PHE A 32 12.97 -14.93 -30.78
N TYR A 33 12.80 -14.60 -29.51
CA TYR A 33 12.77 -13.22 -29.05
C TYR A 33 13.99 -12.89 -28.19
N ILE A 34 14.41 -11.62 -28.23
CA ILE A 34 15.37 -11.06 -27.29
C ILE A 34 14.67 -9.96 -26.49
N LEU A 35 14.66 -10.08 -25.17
CA LEU A 35 14.34 -8.98 -24.25
C LEU A 35 15.64 -8.24 -23.92
N ALA A 36 15.72 -6.99 -24.33
CA ALA A 36 16.84 -6.09 -24.07
C ALA A 36 16.40 -4.87 -23.26
N SER A 37 17.35 -4.07 -22.78
CA SER A 37 17.07 -2.85 -22.00
C SER A 37 16.20 -1.83 -22.76
N ASN A 38 16.17 -1.90 -24.09
CA ASN A 38 15.37 -1.04 -24.96
C ASN A 38 14.13 -1.73 -25.57
N GLY A 39 13.70 -2.86 -25.03
CA GLY A 39 12.45 -3.51 -25.39
C GLY A 39 12.60 -4.94 -25.89
N LEU A 40 11.51 -5.47 -26.44
CA LEU A 40 11.44 -6.82 -26.98
C LEU A 40 11.69 -6.81 -28.49
N PHE A 41 12.46 -7.77 -28.99
CA PHE A 41 12.81 -7.92 -30.41
C PHE A 41 12.47 -9.31 -30.90
N LEU A 42 11.93 -9.43 -32.13
CA LEU A 42 11.74 -10.70 -32.83
C LEU A 42 12.95 -10.94 -33.74
N CYS A 43 13.67 -12.02 -33.46
CA CYS A 43 14.81 -12.43 -34.27
C CYS A 43 14.53 -13.69 -35.09
N ARG A 44 15.22 -13.84 -36.22
CA ARG A 44 15.13 -15.00 -37.12
C ARG A 44 16.50 -15.40 -37.64
N ASN A 45 16.82 -16.69 -37.52
CA ASN A 45 17.91 -17.34 -38.22
C ASN A 45 17.37 -18.04 -39.45
N GLN A 46 17.48 -17.39 -40.60
CA GLN A 46 17.18 -17.99 -41.89
C GLN A 46 18.47 -18.22 -42.66
N LYS A 47 18.45 -19.18 -43.60
CA LYS A 47 19.60 -19.47 -44.45
C LYS A 47 20.04 -18.28 -45.32
N PHE A 48 19.10 -17.38 -45.61
CA PHE A 48 19.32 -16.24 -46.50
C PHE A 48 19.49 -14.91 -45.77
N PHE A 49 19.05 -14.83 -44.51
CA PHE A 49 19.18 -13.63 -43.71
C PHE A 49 19.11 -13.96 -42.22
N ILE A 50 19.78 -13.12 -41.45
CA ILE A 50 19.58 -13.02 -40.01
C ILE A 50 18.93 -11.66 -39.78
N SER A 51 17.83 -11.63 -39.03
CA SER A 51 17.13 -10.39 -38.71
C SER A 51 16.87 -10.31 -37.23
N CYS A 52 16.95 -9.12 -36.63
CA CYS A 52 16.32 -8.82 -35.35
C CYS A 52 15.70 -7.43 -35.40
N ILE A 53 14.40 -7.34 -35.15
CA ILE A 53 13.63 -6.09 -35.25
C ILE A 53 12.75 -5.91 -34.01
N PRO A 54 12.40 -4.67 -33.63
CA PRO A 54 11.46 -4.43 -32.53
C PRO A 54 10.17 -5.23 -32.72
N ALA A 55 9.74 -5.91 -31.66
CA ALA A 55 8.47 -6.62 -31.65
C ALA A 55 7.35 -5.62 -31.32
N ASN A 56 6.43 -5.40 -32.26
CA ASN A 56 5.29 -4.50 -32.06
C ASN A 56 4.21 -5.09 -31.14
N ASN A 57 4.24 -6.41 -30.91
CA ASN A 57 3.31 -7.13 -30.04
C ASN A 57 4.08 -8.12 -29.17
N TRP A 58 3.57 -8.40 -27.98
CA TRP A 58 4.05 -9.50 -27.14
C TRP A 58 3.87 -10.85 -27.86
N PRO A 59 4.68 -11.88 -27.52
CA PRO A 59 4.52 -13.19 -28.14
C PRO A 59 3.13 -13.76 -27.79
N SER A 60 2.31 -14.01 -28.82
CA SER A 60 0.91 -14.50 -28.68
C SER A 60 0.79 -15.91 -28.08
N ALA A 61 1.92 -16.55 -27.78
CA ALA A 61 2.01 -17.80 -27.08
C ALA A 61 2.02 -17.64 -25.55
N LEU A 62 2.32 -16.44 -25.03
CA LEU A 62 2.27 -16.16 -23.61
C LEU A 62 0.84 -15.90 -23.16
N GLU A 63 0.53 -16.36 -21.95
CA GLU A 63 -0.71 -16.03 -21.27
C GLU A 63 -0.62 -14.61 -20.69
N GLU A 64 -1.78 -13.98 -20.51
CA GLU A 64 -1.86 -12.70 -19.79
C GLU A 64 -1.45 -12.89 -18.32
N GLN A 65 -0.66 -11.97 -17.78
CA GLN A 65 -0.31 -11.92 -16.36
C GLN A 65 -1.02 -10.72 -15.74
N GLU A 66 -1.99 -10.99 -14.88
CA GLU A 66 -2.64 -9.93 -14.10
C GLU A 66 -1.72 -9.40 -13.00
N THR A 67 -1.78 -8.10 -12.74
CA THR A 67 -1.18 -7.50 -11.55
C THR A 67 -1.93 -7.98 -10.32
N PHE A 68 -1.24 -8.62 -9.36
CA PHE A 68 -1.88 -9.12 -8.14
C PHE A 68 -0.97 -8.96 -6.92
N LEU A 69 -1.59 -8.89 -5.74
CA LEU A 69 -0.92 -8.99 -4.45
C LEU A 69 -1.36 -10.26 -3.73
N LYS A 70 -0.40 -11.10 -3.31
CA LYS A 70 -0.63 -12.23 -2.41
C LYS A 70 -0.07 -11.90 -1.03
N VAL A 71 -0.95 -11.62 -0.09
CA VAL A 71 -0.57 -11.29 1.28
C VAL A 71 -0.10 -12.55 2.02
N GLY A 72 1.06 -12.47 2.67
CA GLY A 72 1.66 -13.57 3.43
C GLY A 72 1.64 -13.40 4.96
N TYR A 73 1.14 -12.27 5.47
CA TYR A 73 1.09 -12.01 6.91
C TYR A 73 -0.12 -12.74 7.54
N PRO A 74 -0.06 -13.19 8.80
CA PRO A 74 -1.21 -13.76 9.49
C PRO A 74 -2.29 -12.69 9.70
N LYS A 75 -3.52 -13.07 10.02
CA LYS A 75 -4.56 -12.07 10.31
C LYS A 75 -4.17 -11.18 11.49
N LEU A 76 -4.47 -9.88 11.39
CA LEU A 76 -4.29 -8.90 12.46
C LEU A 76 -5.16 -9.30 13.65
N PRO A 77 -4.57 -9.51 14.85
CA PRO A 77 -5.32 -9.91 16.01
C PRO A 77 -6.40 -8.90 16.37
N ARG A 78 -7.62 -9.39 16.61
CA ARG A 78 -8.79 -8.55 16.97
C ARG A 78 -8.44 -7.54 18.06
N ARG A 79 -7.77 -8.00 19.13
CA ARG A 79 -7.41 -7.16 20.29
C ARG A 79 -6.46 -6.01 19.96
N LEU A 80 -5.63 -6.13 18.92
CA LEU A 80 -4.76 -5.04 18.48
C LEU A 80 -5.55 -4.01 17.70
N LEU A 81 -6.44 -4.45 16.80
CA LEU A 81 -7.36 -3.55 16.10
C LEU A 81 -8.25 -2.78 17.08
N GLU A 82 -8.87 -3.48 18.03
CA GLU A 82 -9.70 -2.86 19.09
C GLU A 82 -8.92 -1.88 19.97
N LEU A 83 -7.62 -2.14 20.19
CA LEU A 83 -6.72 -1.23 20.89
C LEU A 83 -6.44 0.04 20.06
N ALA A 84 -6.13 -0.09 18.78
CA ALA A 84 -5.93 1.05 17.88
C ALA A 84 -7.19 1.92 17.79
N VAL A 85 -8.36 1.30 17.59
CA VAL A 85 -9.64 2.02 17.55
C VAL A 85 -9.94 2.71 18.88
N GLY A 86 -9.67 2.06 20.01
CA GLY A 86 -9.81 2.68 21.32
C GLY A 86 -8.91 3.90 21.51
N PHE A 87 -7.69 3.86 20.97
CA PHE A 87 -6.77 4.99 21.01
C PHE A 87 -7.28 6.15 20.16
N PHE A 88 -7.76 5.86 18.94
CA PHE A 88 -8.35 6.88 18.07
C PHE A 88 -9.58 7.55 18.69
N ASP A 89 -10.45 6.78 19.36
CA ASP A 89 -11.60 7.31 20.07
C ASP A 89 -11.20 8.28 21.19
N VAL A 90 -10.13 7.95 21.93
CA VAL A 90 -9.58 8.82 22.97
C VAL A 90 -9.02 10.11 22.38
N ILE A 91 -8.20 10.04 21.34
CA ILE A 91 -7.64 11.24 20.71
C ILE A 91 -8.73 12.13 20.11
N TYR A 92 -9.70 11.54 19.40
CA TYR A 92 -10.82 12.27 18.85
C TYR A 92 -11.68 12.93 19.95
N SER A 93 -11.91 12.23 21.07
CA SER A 93 -12.70 12.77 22.18
C SER A 93 -12.03 13.96 22.88
N ILE A 94 -10.70 13.96 22.98
CA ILE A 94 -9.94 15.02 23.67
C ILE A 94 -9.64 16.20 22.73
N TYR A 95 -9.26 15.91 21.48
CA TYR A 95 -8.64 16.90 20.59
C TYR A 95 -9.36 17.11 19.26
N ARG A 96 -10.41 16.33 18.95
CA ARG A 96 -11.09 16.34 17.63
C ARG A 96 -10.13 16.15 16.46
N ALA A 97 -9.05 15.41 16.69
CA ALA A 97 -7.94 15.24 15.78
C ALA A 97 -7.83 13.81 15.25
N GLU A 98 -7.25 13.66 14.06
CA GLU A 98 -6.79 12.37 13.57
C GLU A 98 -5.64 11.84 14.43
N ALA A 99 -5.35 10.54 14.30
CA ALA A 99 -4.17 9.94 14.88
C ALA A 99 -3.80 8.69 14.08
N ALA A 100 -2.53 8.30 14.16
CA ALA A 100 -1.97 7.13 13.51
C ALA A 100 -1.22 6.22 14.49
N VAL A 101 -1.22 4.93 14.19
CA VAL A 101 -0.36 3.93 14.82
C VAL A 101 0.34 3.13 13.73
N LEU A 102 1.60 2.75 13.99
CA LEU A 102 2.34 1.89 13.09
C LEU A 102 2.05 0.42 13.42
N LEU A 103 1.89 -0.38 12.37
CA LEU A 103 1.77 -1.83 12.46
C LEU A 103 3.12 -2.48 12.21
N LEU A 104 3.61 -3.22 13.20
CA LEU A 104 4.92 -3.87 13.16
C LEU A 104 4.79 -5.39 13.26
N TRP A 105 5.70 -6.08 12.59
CA TRP A 105 5.91 -7.51 12.71
C TRP A 105 7.19 -7.82 13.49
N ASP A 106 7.05 -8.50 14.62
CA ASP A 106 8.16 -9.02 15.41
C ASP A 106 8.57 -10.40 14.86
N ARG A 107 9.67 -10.48 14.12
CA ARG A 107 10.11 -11.71 13.44
C ARG A 107 10.54 -12.82 14.39
N ILE A 108 11.06 -12.47 15.57
CA ILE A 108 11.50 -13.46 16.57
C ILE A 108 10.28 -14.06 17.26
N LYS A 109 9.36 -13.20 17.73
CA LYS A 109 8.15 -13.66 18.44
C LYS A 109 7.01 -14.07 17.52
N LYS A 110 7.16 -13.84 16.22
CA LYS A 110 6.18 -14.10 15.15
C LYS A 110 4.80 -13.53 15.51
N ARG A 111 4.77 -12.25 15.86
CA ARG A 111 3.53 -11.57 16.26
C ARG A 111 3.53 -10.11 15.88
N TYR A 112 2.33 -9.57 15.74
CA TYR A 112 2.11 -8.15 15.56
C TYR A 112 2.44 -7.34 16.82
N ARG A 113 2.85 -6.10 16.60
CA ARG A 113 2.93 -5.05 17.60
C ARG A 113 2.39 -3.76 17.02
N LEU A 114 1.85 -2.92 17.90
CA LEU A 114 1.49 -1.55 17.58
C LEU A 114 2.40 -0.62 18.37
N ILE A 115 2.80 0.47 17.73
CA ILE A 115 3.42 1.61 18.40
C ILE A 115 2.78 2.89 17.85
N THR A 116 2.78 3.93 18.67
CA THR A 116 2.40 5.27 18.24
C THR A 116 3.68 6.06 18.02
N PRO A 117 4.01 6.48 16.78
CA PRO A 117 5.14 7.37 16.56
C PRO A 117 4.83 8.78 17.08
N PRO A 118 5.85 9.59 17.41
CA PRO A 118 5.66 11.03 17.52
C PRO A 118 4.96 11.55 16.27
N GLN A 119 3.87 12.29 16.45
CA GLN A 119 3.02 12.72 15.36
C GLN A 119 2.41 14.09 15.64
N ARG A 120 2.16 14.83 14.57
CA ARG A 120 1.47 16.12 14.61
C ARG A 120 0.14 15.98 13.90
N SER A 121 -0.94 16.30 14.61
CA SER A 121 -2.29 16.25 14.07
C SER A 121 -2.80 17.67 13.91
N THR A 122 -3.17 18.03 12.69
CA THR A 122 -3.64 19.38 12.37
C THR A 122 -5.16 19.44 12.46
N VAL A 123 -5.66 20.42 13.20
CA VAL A 123 -7.10 20.68 13.40
C VAL A 123 -7.42 22.09 12.92
N PHE A 124 -8.40 22.21 12.03
CA PHE A 124 -8.95 23.50 11.63
C PHE A 124 -10.02 23.95 12.64
N GLN A 125 -9.89 25.16 13.16
CA GLN A 125 -10.92 25.79 13.97
C GLN A 125 -11.64 26.87 13.16
N SER A 126 -12.94 26.69 12.97
CA SER A 126 -13.79 27.67 12.30
C SER A 126 -14.00 28.92 13.16
N TRP A 127 -14.46 30.00 12.53
CA TRP A 127 -14.89 31.23 13.20
C TRP A 127 -15.98 31.01 14.27
N SER A 128 -16.77 29.94 14.14
CA SER A 128 -17.80 29.56 15.12
C SER A 128 -17.25 28.70 16.27
N GLY A 129 -15.93 28.48 16.32
CA GLY A 129 -15.26 27.62 17.29
C GLY A 129 -15.41 26.12 17.02
N LYS A 130 -15.93 25.71 15.86
CA LYS A 130 -16.06 24.29 15.51
C LYS A 130 -14.72 23.77 14.98
N GLU A 131 -14.30 22.63 15.53
CA GLU A 131 -13.04 21.97 15.17
C GLU A 131 -13.28 20.90 14.11
N PHE A 132 -12.35 20.80 13.16
CA PHE A 132 -12.37 19.84 12.07
C PHE A 132 -10.96 19.23 11.91
N PRO A 133 -10.83 17.90 11.96
CA PRO A 133 -9.56 17.25 11.66
C PRO A 133 -9.16 17.50 10.20
N ILE A 134 -7.87 17.72 9.94
CA ILE A 134 -7.33 17.94 8.59
C ILE A 134 -6.45 16.77 8.16
N ASN A 135 -5.43 16.45 8.96
CA ASN A 135 -4.48 15.36 8.70
C ASN A 135 -3.70 15.00 9.97
N VAL A 136 -3.00 13.87 9.90
CA VAL A 136 -1.94 13.48 10.82
C VAL A 136 -0.63 13.28 10.05
N LYS A 137 0.46 13.85 10.56
CA LYS A 137 1.81 13.67 10.01
C LYS A 137 2.70 12.96 11.02
N TYR A 138 3.44 11.97 10.56
CA TYR A 138 4.44 11.25 11.34
C TYR A 138 5.57 10.79 10.43
N GLU A 139 6.72 10.54 11.05
CA GLU A 139 7.87 9.91 10.41
C GLU A 139 7.99 8.46 10.87
N LEU A 140 8.57 7.61 10.01
CA LEU A 140 8.90 6.25 10.41
C LEU A 140 10.08 6.29 11.39
N PRO A 141 9.99 5.56 12.52
CA PRO A 141 11.05 5.56 13.51
C PRO A 141 12.33 4.95 12.94
N ILE A 142 13.42 5.73 12.96
CA ILE A 142 14.74 5.30 12.48
C ILE A 142 15.44 4.32 13.43
N ASN A 143 14.98 4.23 14.69
CA ASN A 143 15.62 3.43 15.75
C ASN A 143 14.71 2.29 16.24
N LEU A 144 14.21 1.46 15.32
CA LEU A 144 13.53 0.21 15.69
C LEU A 144 14.54 -0.89 15.99
N ALA A 145 14.20 -1.78 16.91
CA ALA A 145 14.97 -3.01 17.10
C ALA A 145 14.98 -3.82 15.79
N GLU A 146 16.12 -4.41 15.43
CA GLU A 146 16.34 -5.08 14.14
C GLU A 146 15.32 -6.18 13.81
N ASN A 147 14.69 -6.78 14.83
CA ASN A 147 13.68 -7.82 14.66
C ASN A 147 12.28 -7.29 14.35
N LEU A 148 12.07 -5.97 14.36
CA LEU A 148 10.78 -5.32 14.12
C LEU A 148 10.75 -4.71 12.72
N TYR A 149 9.77 -5.13 11.92
CA TYR A 149 9.52 -4.58 10.59
C TYR A 149 8.24 -3.77 10.61
N VAL A 150 8.29 -2.54 10.11
CA VAL A 150 7.07 -1.81 9.76
C VAL A 150 6.47 -2.51 8.55
N ILE A 151 5.22 -2.90 8.66
CA ILE A 151 4.48 -3.58 7.58
C ILE A 151 3.24 -2.80 7.17
N GLY A 152 3.05 -1.61 7.74
CA GLY A 152 1.87 -0.80 7.52
C GLY A 152 1.57 0.15 8.67
N ASP A 153 0.40 0.76 8.61
CA ASP A 153 -0.14 1.68 9.60
C ASP A 153 -1.66 1.61 9.64
N LEU A 154 -2.20 2.22 10.69
CA LEU A 154 -3.61 2.51 10.82
C LEU A 154 -3.75 3.98 11.19
N HIS A 155 -4.69 4.70 10.57
CA HIS A 155 -5.03 6.06 10.98
C HIS A 155 -6.54 6.29 10.99
N CYS A 156 -6.96 7.38 11.65
CA CYS A 156 -8.36 7.69 11.87
C CYS A 156 -8.80 8.96 11.16
N HIS A 157 -9.86 8.86 10.36
CA HIS A 157 -10.57 9.98 9.73
C HIS A 157 -11.67 10.59 10.63
N CYS A 158 -11.67 10.25 11.92
CA CYS A 158 -12.62 10.77 12.91
C CYS A 158 -14.08 10.55 12.49
N GLU A 159 -14.85 11.63 12.28
CA GLU A 159 -16.26 11.54 11.86
C GLU A 159 -16.43 11.20 10.37
N ALA A 160 -15.40 11.44 9.54
CA ALA A 160 -15.47 11.16 8.11
C ALA A 160 -15.45 9.66 7.82
N GLY A 161 -15.92 9.29 6.63
CA GLY A 161 -15.94 7.88 6.21
C GLY A 161 -14.53 7.29 6.07
N ALA A 162 -14.44 5.96 6.10
CA ALA A 162 -13.19 5.27 5.84
C ALA A 162 -12.91 5.20 4.34
N TYR A 163 -11.88 5.89 3.88
CA TYR A 163 -11.38 5.85 2.49
C TYR A 163 -9.97 6.42 2.46
N SER A 164 -9.15 6.07 1.47
CA SER A 164 -7.86 6.72 1.27
C SER A 164 -8.04 8.04 0.51
N SER A 165 -7.75 9.15 1.18
CA SER A 165 -7.77 10.51 0.63
C SER A 165 -6.61 10.74 -0.35
N MET A 166 -6.57 11.92 -0.98
CA MET A 166 -5.44 12.27 -1.85
C MET A 166 -4.13 12.40 -1.06
N THR A 167 -4.19 12.96 0.15
CA THR A 167 -3.03 13.08 1.05
C THR A 167 -2.50 11.70 1.42
N ASP A 168 -3.40 10.78 1.82
CA ASP A 168 -3.00 9.40 2.15
C ASP A 168 -2.34 8.72 0.95
N LYS A 169 -2.93 8.85 -0.25
CA LYS A 169 -2.37 8.25 -1.45
C LYS A 169 -0.95 8.73 -1.75
N ASN A 170 -0.70 10.02 -1.59
CA ASN A 170 0.62 10.61 -1.80
C ASN A 170 1.61 10.15 -0.73
N ASP A 171 1.21 10.15 0.54
CA ASP A 171 2.07 9.72 1.66
C ASP A 171 2.42 8.23 1.58
N GLU A 172 1.50 7.41 1.06
CA GLU A 172 1.63 5.95 0.97
C GLU A 172 2.34 5.47 -0.31
N SER A 173 2.49 6.32 -1.34
CA SER A 173 2.96 5.92 -2.68
C SER A 173 4.29 5.16 -2.68
N TYR A 174 5.17 5.47 -1.73
CA TYR A 174 6.47 4.82 -1.55
C TYR A 174 6.61 4.10 -0.20
N ARG A 175 5.51 3.94 0.54
CA ARG A 175 5.48 3.22 1.82
C ARG A 175 4.86 1.85 1.57
N ALA A 176 5.69 0.89 1.20
CA ALA A 176 5.22 -0.46 0.97
C ALA A 176 4.62 -1.05 2.27
N GLY A 177 3.38 -1.50 2.23
CA GLY A 177 2.70 -1.99 3.42
C GLY A 177 1.19 -2.05 3.34
N LEU A 178 0.59 -2.33 4.48
CA LEU A 178 -0.85 -2.38 4.71
C LEU A 178 -1.32 -1.07 5.36
N HIS A 179 -2.26 -0.37 4.75
CA HIS A 179 -2.81 0.88 5.25
C HIS A 179 -4.28 0.66 5.60
N ILE A 180 -4.63 0.93 6.87
CA ILE A 180 -5.99 0.77 7.36
C ILE A 180 -6.51 2.13 7.83
N VAL A 181 -7.47 2.67 7.09
CA VAL A 181 -8.19 3.88 7.48
C VAL A 181 -9.39 3.48 8.32
N VAL A 182 -9.50 4.07 9.51
CA VAL A 182 -10.65 3.95 10.40
C VAL A 182 -11.50 5.21 10.29
N GLY A 183 -12.76 5.07 9.88
CA GLY A 183 -13.70 6.18 9.73
C GLY A 183 -14.89 6.05 10.66
N ARG A 184 -15.67 7.12 10.78
CA ARG A 184 -16.89 7.22 11.60
C ARG A 184 -16.68 6.68 13.01
N ILE A 185 -15.62 7.15 13.67
CA ILE A 185 -15.18 6.68 14.99
C ILE A 185 -16.27 6.81 16.07
N HIS A 186 -17.25 7.70 15.89
CA HIS A 186 -18.41 7.84 16.76
C HIS A 186 -19.39 6.64 16.70
N GLN A 187 -19.23 5.72 15.73
CA GLN A 187 -20.05 4.52 15.54
C GLN A 187 -19.35 3.26 16.04
N GLU A 188 -20.13 2.29 16.49
CA GLU A 188 -19.63 1.01 16.99
C GLU A 188 -20.40 -0.13 16.29
N PRO A 189 -19.78 -0.85 15.34
CA PRO A 189 -18.40 -0.72 14.88
C PRO A 189 -18.14 0.55 14.04
N PRO A 190 -16.89 1.06 14.00
CA PRO A 190 -16.50 2.08 13.04
C PRO A 190 -16.38 1.48 11.62
N GLU A 191 -16.15 2.34 10.64
CA GLU A 191 -15.84 1.91 9.27
C GLU A 191 -14.36 1.57 9.13
N PHE A 192 -14.05 0.56 8.32
CA PHE A 192 -12.68 0.18 7.97
C PHE A 192 -12.50 0.19 6.45
N HIS A 193 -11.47 0.86 5.97
CA HIS A 193 -11.01 0.80 4.59
C HIS A 193 -9.56 0.34 4.59
N ILE A 194 -9.26 -0.63 3.75
CA ILE A 194 -7.99 -1.37 3.81
C ILE A 194 -7.41 -1.48 2.42
N GLU A 195 -6.20 -0.97 2.27
CA GLU A 195 -5.43 -1.07 1.05
C GLU A 195 -4.01 -1.52 1.37
N SER A 196 -3.35 -2.10 0.39
CA SER A 196 -1.91 -2.33 0.45
C SER A 196 -1.25 -1.65 -0.72
N VAL A 197 -0.16 -0.94 -0.45
CA VAL A 197 0.66 -0.30 -1.48
C VAL A 197 1.97 -1.07 -1.58
N VAL A 198 2.39 -1.42 -2.79
CA VAL A 198 3.67 -2.08 -3.07
C VAL A 198 4.17 -1.56 -4.42
N ASP A 199 5.39 -1.03 -4.46
CA ASP A 199 6.04 -0.52 -5.68
C ASP A 199 5.17 0.50 -6.47
N GLY A 200 4.41 1.34 -5.76
CA GLY A 200 3.51 2.34 -6.34
C GLY A 200 2.13 1.80 -6.75
N GLU A 201 1.93 0.49 -6.74
CA GLU A 201 0.64 -0.14 -7.03
C GLU A 201 -0.21 -0.31 -5.77
N ARG A 202 -1.52 -0.06 -5.90
CA ARG A 202 -2.48 -0.07 -4.79
C ARG A 202 -3.52 -1.17 -4.96
N PHE A 203 -3.60 -2.04 -3.96
CA PHE A 203 -4.49 -3.19 -3.92
C PHE A 203 -5.55 -2.99 -2.87
N LYS A 204 -6.83 -2.99 -3.26
CA LYS A 204 -7.93 -3.05 -2.31
C LYS A 204 -7.97 -4.41 -1.64
N ILE A 205 -8.01 -4.40 -0.31
CA ILE A 205 -8.01 -5.63 0.50
C ILE A 205 -9.36 -5.78 1.18
N MET A 206 -9.93 -6.99 1.12
CA MET A 206 -11.15 -7.30 1.85
C MET A 206 -10.83 -7.43 3.35
N PRO A 207 -11.57 -6.77 4.25
CA PRO A 207 -11.30 -6.85 5.69
C PRO A 207 -11.17 -8.27 6.23
N GLU A 208 -11.98 -9.21 5.74
CA GLU A 208 -12.02 -10.59 6.19
C GLU A 208 -10.77 -11.39 5.80
N SER A 209 -10.00 -10.93 4.81
CA SER A 209 -8.76 -11.61 4.42
C SER A 209 -7.60 -11.30 5.36
N ILE A 210 -7.62 -10.13 6.01
CA ILE A 210 -6.50 -9.68 6.85
C ILE A 210 -6.85 -9.42 8.31
N LEU A 211 -8.11 -9.23 8.68
CA LEU A 211 -8.53 -9.00 10.06
C LEU A 211 -9.10 -10.30 10.65
N GLU A 212 -8.79 -10.57 11.93
CA GLU A 212 -9.51 -11.62 12.69
C GLU A 212 -10.97 -11.25 12.96
N GLY A 213 -11.31 -9.96 12.85
CA GLY A 213 -12.61 -9.39 13.16
C GLY A 213 -12.48 -8.26 14.17
N TYR A 214 -13.62 -7.72 14.59
CA TYR A 214 -13.73 -6.59 15.49
C TYR A 214 -15.03 -6.70 16.28
N ASN A 215 -14.99 -6.49 17.61
CA ASN A 215 -16.19 -6.56 18.44
C ASN A 215 -16.52 -5.21 19.10
N HIS A 216 -15.54 -4.55 19.70
CA HIS A 216 -15.72 -3.25 20.35
C HIS A 216 -14.40 -2.53 20.54
N ARG A 217 -14.42 -1.19 20.56
CA ARG A 217 -13.23 -0.41 20.91
C ARG A 217 -12.79 -0.67 22.35
N ARG A 218 -11.47 -0.68 22.57
CA ARG A 218 -10.91 -0.89 23.91
C ARG A 218 -10.98 0.42 24.73
N LYS A 219 -11.49 0.35 25.96
CA LYS A 219 -11.56 1.52 26.87
C LYS A 219 -10.23 1.90 27.53
N GLY A 220 -9.30 0.95 27.64
CA GLY A 220 -7.99 1.16 28.25
C GLY A 220 -6.89 1.16 27.19
N ILE A 221 -6.19 2.29 27.06
CA ILE A 221 -5.10 2.49 26.10
C ILE A 221 -3.83 2.96 26.80
N PRO A 222 -2.63 2.67 26.25
CA PRO A 222 -1.38 3.14 26.83
C PRO A 222 -1.34 4.67 26.87
N HIS A 223 -1.19 5.24 28.07
CA HIS A 223 -1.09 6.70 28.24
C HIS A 223 0.10 7.30 27.46
N GLU A 224 1.18 6.52 27.35
CA GLU A 224 2.36 6.89 26.56
C GLU A 224 2.04 7.15 25.09
N TRP A 225 0.98 6.56 24.53
CA TRP A 225 0.54 6.83 23.15
C TRP A 225 -0.09 8.20 23.01
N ILE A 226 -0.84 8.67 24.02
CA ILE A 226 -1.42 10.01 24.02
C ILE A 226 -0.31 11.06 23.99
N ASN A 227 0.77 10.83 24.75
CA ASN A 227 1.91 11.74 24.83
C ASN A 227 2.71 11.87 23.53
N GLN A 228 2.45 11.02 22.51
CA GLN A 228 3.07 11.11 21.20
C GLN A 228 2.32 12.04 20.24
N VAL A 229 1.14 12.54 20.63
CA VAL A 229 0.28 13.34 19.76
C VAL A 229 0.43 14.82 20.11
N GLU A 230 1.04 15.58 19.19
CA GLU A 230 1.05 17.03 19.20
C GLU A 230 -0.13 17.57 18.38
N ILE A 231 -0.83 18.59 18.89
CA ILE A 231 -1.96 19.22 18.20
C ILE A 231 -1.52 20.58 17.63
N GLU A 232 -1.74 20.76 16.34
CA GLU A 232 -1.57 22.03 15.65
C GLU A 232 -2.94 22.57 15.25
N THR A 233 -3.37 23.67 15.87
CA THR A 233 -4.63 24.32 15.52
C THR A 233 -4.42 25.43 14.51
N VAL A 234 -5.19 25.41 13.42
CA VAL A 234 -5.15 26.47 12.40
C VAL A 234 -6.50 27.15 12.31
N GLN A 235 -6.49 28.49 12.27
CA GLN A 235 -7.71 29.32 12.33
C GLN A 235 -8.01 29.99 10.99
N SER A 236 -9.29 30.25 10.73
CA SER A 236 -9.79 30.85 9.48
C SER A 236 -9.18 32.20 9.10
N ASN A 237 -8.61 32.94 10.06
CA ASN A 237 -8.01 34.26 9.80
C ASN A 237 -6.56 34.19 9.30
N GLN A 238 -5.94 33.02 9.33
CA GLN A 238 -4.67 32.74 8.66
C GLN A 238 -5.02 31.98 7.39
N GLY A 239 -4.91 32.65 6.23
CA GLY A 239 -5.32 32.08 4.95
C GLY A 239 -4.76 30.66 4.74
N TYR A 240 -5.63 29.66 4.85
CA TYR A 240 -5.25 28.27 4.60
C TYR A 240 -5.26 28.06 3.09
N THR A 241 -4.12 28.28 2.44
CA THR A 241 -3.93 27.78 1.08
C THR A 241 -3.69 26.29 1.14
N TYR A 242 -4.69 25.52 0.73
CA TYR A 242 -4.54 24.11 0.41
C TYR A 242 -3.54 24.01 -0.74
N GLN A 243 -2.27 23.71 -0.45
CA GLN A 243 -1.29 23.43 -1.49
C GLN A 243 -1.56 22.02 -2.02
N SER A 244 -2.39 21.91 -3.05
CA SER A 244 -2.28 20.80 -3.98
C SER A 244 -0.92 20.93 -4.66
N HIS A 245 0.04 20.08 -4.32
CA HIS A 245 1.21 19.89 -5.16
C HIS A 245 0.73 19.28 -6.48
N ASN A 246 0.39 20.15 -7.43
CA ASN A 246 0.53 19.84 -8.85
C ASN A 246 2.03 19.93 -9.09
N GLU A 247 2.73 18.80 -9.09
CA GLU A 247 4.03 18.75 -9.71
C GLU A 247 3.83 18.94 -11.21
N ASP A 248 4.45 20.02 -11.69
CA ASP A 248 4.54 20.38 -13.09
C ASP A 248 5.12 19.21 -13.89
N LYS A 249 4.38 18.86 -14.95
CA LYS A 249 4.97 18.19 -16.10
C LYS A 249 5.86 19.21 -16.79
N GLU A 250 7.17 19.15 -16.55
CA GLU A 250 8.15 19.67 -17.49
C GLU A 250 8.66 18.52 -18.37
N GLU A 251 8.42 18.73 -19.67
CA GLU A 251 8.95 18.16 -20.91
C GLU A 251 9.84 16.89 -20.90
#